data_AF-A0A968KZD8-F1
#
_entry.id   AF-A0A968KZD8-F1
#
_cell.length_a   1.000
_cell.length_b   1.000
_cell.length_c   1.000
_cell.angle_alpha   90.00
_cell.angle_beta   90.00
_cell.angle_gamma   90.00
#
_symmetry.space_group_name_H-M   'P 1'
#
loop_
_entity.id
_entity.type
_entity.pdbx_description
1 polymer ?
#
loop_
_entity_poly.entity_id
_entity_poly.type
_entity_poly.pdbx_seq_one_letter_code
_entity_poly.pdbx_strand_id
1 'polypeptide(L)'
;MKLSEEEIRKITFEAISELGDKATPEAVKELVRRRVESMGGDYKLEKNDVSSGRVILTSFGLNHPGIVAGVTKALGDANCDIQDLSQKILGDFFTMIMVVDISASQKDLKEIQEEMNKIAELLKIKIYLQHEDVFRYMHRI
;
A
#
# COMPACT_ATOMS: atom_id res chain seq x y z
N MET A 1 24.20 -2.37 -17.49
CA MET A 1 23.01 -2.07 -18.33
C MET A 1 21.78 -2.01 -17.43
N LYS A 2 20.85 -1.07 -17.58
CA LYS A 2 19.59 -1.10 -16.82
C LYS A 2 18.67 -2.16 -17.45
N LEU A 3 18.26 -3.15 -16.68
CA LEU A 3 17.26 -4.13 -17.11
C LEU A 3 15.89 -3.45 -17.18
N SER A 4 15.11 -3.80 -18.20
CA SER A 4 13.72 -3.41 -18.31
C SER A 4 12.83 -4.15 -17.30
N GLU A 5 11.66 -3.57 -17.01
CA GLU A 5 10.67 -4.15 -16.10
C GLU A 5 10.17 -5.53 -16.58
N GLU A 6 10.05 -5.72 -17.90
CA GLU A 6 9.67 -7.01 -18.51
C GLU A 6 10.73 -8.09 -18.28
N GLU A 7 12.01 -7.74 -18.40
CA GLU A 7 13.12 -8.66 -18.15
C GLU A 7 13.19 -9.07 -16.68
N ILE A 8 12.99 -8.12 -15.76
CA ILE A 8 12.96 -8.40 -14.31
C ILE A 8 11.82 -9.34 -13.97
N ARG A 9 10.61 -9.06 -14.49
CA ARG A 9 9.44 -9.91 -14.26
C ARG A 9 9.68 -11.33 -14.75
N LYS A 10 10.29 -11.50 -15.92
CA LYS A 10 10.66 -12.81 -16.46
C LYS A 10 11.64 -13.54 -15.54
N ILE A 11 12.68 -12.86 -15.06
CA ILE A 11 13.66 -13.44 -14.12
C ILE A 11 13.01 -13.87 -12.80
N THR A 12 12.07 -13.07 -12.27
CA THR A 12 11.32 -13.39 -11.06
C THR A 12 10.43 -14.62 -11.25
N PHE A 13 9.71 -14.71 -12.36
CA PHE A 13 8.90 -15.90 -12.66
C PHE A 13 9.76 -17.16 -12.80
N GLU A 14 10.87 -17.08 -13.53
CA GLU A 14 11.80 -18.20 -13.67
C GLU A 14 12.41 -18.62 -12.31
N ALA A 15 12.63 -17.68 -11.40
CA ALA A 15 13.14 -17.95 -10.06
C ALA A 15 12.10 -18.67 -9.19
N ILE A 16 10.83 -18.24 -9.25
CA ILE A 16 9.73 -18.90 -8.54
C ILE A 16 9.51 -20.31 -9.09
N SER A 17 9.53 -20.48 -10.42
CA SER A 17 9.38 -21.79 -11.05
C SER A 17 10.52 -22.75 -10.72
N GLU A 18 11.77 -22.26 -10.60
CA GLU A 18 12.91 -23.09 -10.20
C GLU A 18 12.83 -23.50 -8.72
N LEU A 19 12.41 -22.59 -7.84
CA LEU A 19 12.31 -22.86 -6.41
C LEU A 19 11.12 -23.77 -6.05
N GLY A 20 10.07 -23.78 -6.88
CA GLY A 20 8.87 -24.61 -6.68
C GLY A 20 8.29 -24.43 -5.28
N ASP A 21 8.09 -25.54 -4.56
CA ASP A 21 7.52 -25.56 -3.21
C ASP A 21 8.41 -24.86 -2.15
N LYS A 22 9.66 -24.54 -2.48
CA LYS A 22 10.61 -23.83 -1.60
C LYS A 22 10.67 -22.33 -1.90
N ALA A 23 9.79 -21.81 -2.74
CA ALA A 23 9.76 -20.40 -3.11
C ALA A 23 9.26 -19.52 -1.94
N THR A 24 10.17 -19.16 -1.03
CA THR A 24 9.93 -18.08 -0.05
C THR A 24 10.33 -16.73 -0.64
N PRO A 25 9.74 -15.62 -0.17
CA PRO A 25 10.12 -14.28 -0.62
C PRO A 25 11.64 -14.02 -0.55
N GLU A 26 12.31 -14.49 0.50
CA GLU A 26 13.74 -14.35 0.69
C GLU A 26 14.55 -15.18 -0.30
N ALA A 27 14.13 -16.42 -0.56
CA ALA A 27 14.80 -17.33 -1.50
C ALA A 27 14.68 -16.82 -2.94
N VAL A 28 13.49 -16.33 -3.32
CA VAL A 28 13.25 -15.73 -4.64
C VAL A 28 14.10 -14.48 -4.81
N LYS A 29 14.14 -13.61 -3.79
CA LYS A 29 14.92 -12.36 -3.83
C LYS A 29 16.41 -12.61 -4.04
N GLU A 30 16.97 -13.60 -3.34
CA GLU A 30 18.39 -13.94 -3.47
C GLU A 30 18.73 -14.54 -4.84
N LEU A 31 17.85 -15.37 -5.40
CA LEU A 31 18.05 -15.97 -6.72
C LEU A 31 17.96 -14.92 -7.83
N VAL A 32 16.98 -14.01 -7.75
CA VAL A 32 16.85 -12.87 -8.68
C VAL A 32 18.07 -11.97 -8.62
N ARG A 33 18.56 -11.63 -7.41
CA ARG A 33 19.77 -10.80 -7.22
C ARG A 33 20.98 -11.39 -7.96
N ARG A 34 21.26 -12.69 -7.76
CA ARG A 34 22.39 -13.37 -8.41
C ARG A 34 22.31 -13.35 -9.93
N ARG A 35 21.11 -13.57 -10.48
CA ARG A 35 20.90 -13.60 -11.94
C ARG A 35 21.10 -12.23 -12.55
N VAL A 36 20.61 -11.19 -11.90
CA VAL A 36 20.80 -9.83 -12.39
C VAL A 36 22.27 -9.40 -12.36
N GLU A 37 23.00 -9.73 -11.29
CA GLU A 37 24.44 -9.50 -11.18
C GLU A 37 25.22 -10.22 -12.31
N SER A 38 24.83 -11.46 -12.64
CA SER A 38 25.46 -12.24 -13.72
C SER A 38 25.28 -11.65 -15.13
N MET A 39 24.24 -10.83 -15.33
CA MET A 39 23.94 -10.19 -16.61
C MET A 39 24.59 -8.80 -16.75
N GLY A 40 25.46 -8.40 -15.80
CA GLY A 40 26.06 -7.05 -15.78
C GLY A 40 25.01 -5.94 -15.57
N GLY A 41 23.88 -6.32 -14.98
CA GLY A 41 22.83 -5.40 -14.56
C GLY A 41 23.16 -4.83 -13.19
N ASP A 42 23.11 -3.50 -13.06
CA ASP A 42 23.16 -2.85 -11.75
C ASP A 42 21.71 -2.71 -11.27
N TYR A 43 21.20 -3.77 -10.63
CA TYR A 43 19.86 -3.78 -10.06
C TYR A 43 19.97 -3.74 -8.55
N LYS A 44 19.80 -2.53 -8.03
CA LYS A 44 19.34 -2.38 -6.66
C LYS A 44 17.92 -2.90 -6.65
N LEU A 45 17.70 -4.01 -5.95
CA LEU A 45 16.40 -4.31 -5.36
C LEU A 45 16.10 -3.15 -4.43
N GLU A 46 15.62 -2.04 -4.99
CA GLU A 46 14.89 -1.07 -4.21
C GLU A 46 13.80 -1.85 -3.49
N LYS A 47 13.56 -1.48 -2.24
CA LYS A 47 12.58 -2.09 -1.33
C LYS A 47 11.13 -1.94 -1.82
N ASN A 48 10.93 -1.71 -3.11
CA ASN A 48 9.66 -1.54 -3.76
C ASN A 48 9.21 -2.92 -4.23
N ASP A 49 8.72 -3.69 -3.27
CA ASP A 49 7.44 -4.37 -3.51
C ASP A 49 6.55 -3.26 -4.07
N VAL A 50 6.27 -3.28 -5.37
CA VAL A 50 5.49 -2.21 -6.03
C VAL A 50 4.03 -2.41 -5.60
N SER A 51 3.79 -2.24 -4.30
CA SER A 51 2.57 -1.64 -3.86
C SER A 51 2.56 -0.27 -4.53
N SER A 52 1.46 0.06 -5.20
CA SER A 52 1.31 1.24 -6.05
C SER A 52 1.45 2.60 -5.33
N GLY A 53 2.04 2.63 -4.13
CA GLY A 53 2.00 3.75 -3.17
C GLY A 53 0.59 4.00 -2.66
N ARG A 54 -0.42 3.29 -3.17
CA ARG A 54 -1.83 3.58 -2.91
C ARG A 54 -2.42 2.67 -1.88
N VAL A 55 -3.22 3.28 -1.02
CA VAL A 55 -3.94 2.63 0.05
C VAL A 55 -5.40 3.03 -0.01
N ILE A 56 -6.26 2.10 0.39
CA ILE A 56 -7.66 2.35 0.60
C ILE A 56 -7.87 2.55 2.10
N LEU A 57 -8.32 3.75 2.47
CA LEU A 57 -8.78 4.06 3.80
C LEU A 57 -10.30 3.87 3.84
N THR A 58 -10.80 3.04 4.75
CA THR A 58 -12.23 2.90 5.02
C THR A 58 -12.50 3.31 6.45
N SER A 59 -13.49 4.18 6.67
CA SER A 59 -13.87 4.66 7.98
C SER A 59 -15.37 4.64 8.18
N PHE A 60 -15.81 4.36 9.41
CA PHE A 60 -17.23 4.32 9.77
C PHE A 60 -17.44 4.53 11.28
N GLY A 61 -18.62 5.01 11.66
CA GLY A 61 -18.99 5.28 13.05
C GLY A 61 -20.19 6.21 13.13
N LEU A 62 -20.50 6.73 14.32
CA LEU A 62 -21.56 7.73 14.49
C LEU A 62 -21.14 9.06 13.86
N ASN A 63 -22.05 9.69 13.13
CA ASN A 63 -21.77 10.95 12.46
C ASN A 63 -21.67 12.10 13.49
N HIS A 64 -20.61 12.88 13.40
CA HIS A 64 -20.47 14.14 14.14
C HIS A 64 -19.48 15.09 13.44
N PRO A 65 -19.51 16.40 13.76
CA PRO A 65 -18.58 17.35 13.18
C PRO A 65 -17.12 17.00 13.47
N GLY A 66 -16.24 17.28 12.50
CA GLY A 66 -14.79 17.15 12.64
C GLY A 66 -14.19 15.84 12.12
N ILE A 67 -15.00 14.85 11.73
CA ILE A 67 -14.48 13.55 11.27
C ILE A 67 -13.60 13.70 10.03
N VAL A 68 -14.14 14.27 8.95
CA VAL A 68 -13.40 14.49 7.69
C VAL A 68 -12.18 15.38 7.93
N ALA A 69 -12.33 16.45 8.71
CA ALA A 69 -11.23 17.37 9.03
C ALA A 69 -10.09 16.68 9.79
N GLY A 70 -10.41 15.84 10.78
CA GLY A 70 -9.40 15.11 11.57
C GLY A 70 -8.62 14.12 10.73
N VAL A 71 -9.31 13.34 9.88
CA VAL A 71 -8.67 12.35 8.99
C VAL A 71 -7.82 13.05 7.93
N THR A 72 -8.39 14.02 7.20
CA THR A 72 -7.69 14.72 6.11
C THR A 72 -6.51 15.54 6.61
N LYS A 73 -6.62 16.15 7.80
CA LYS A 73 -5.48 16.83 8.42
C LYS A 73 -4.33 15.88 8.70
N ALA A 74 -4.59 14.73 9.31
CA ALA A 74 -3.54 13.77 9.63
C ALA A 74 -2.85 13.21 8.36
N LEU A 75 -3.62 12.96 7.29
CA LEU A 75 -3.06 12.58 5.99
C LEU A 75 -2.22 13.71 5.36
N GLY A 76 -2.70 14.95 5.41
CA GLY A 76 -1.98 16.12 4.90
C GLY A 76 -0.68 16.39 5.67
N ASP A 77 -0.70 16.28 7.00
CA ASP A 77 0.47 16.41 7.87
C ASP A 77 1.51 15.30 7.59
N ALA A 78 1.08 14.16 7.07
CA ALA A 78 1.94 13.07 6.61
C ALA A 78 2.38 13.20 5.14
N ASN A 79 2.05 14.29 4.44
CA ASN A 79 2.34 14.49 3.01
C ASN A 79 1.77 13.38 2.11
N CYS A 80 0.58 12.87 2.45
CA CYS A 80 -0.17 11.93 1.63
C CYS A 80 -1.08 12.68 0.64
N ASP A 81 -1.21 12.15 -0.58
CA ASP A 81 -2.08 12.70 -1.61
C ASP A 81 -3.43 11.96 -1.65
N ILE A 82 -4.53 12.69 -1.53
CA ILE A 82 -5.89 12.11 -1.56
C ILE A 82 -6.37 12.14 -3.01
N GLN A 83 -6.33 10.98 -3.66
CA GLN A 83 -6.69 10.86 -5.08
C GLN A 83 -8.21 10.76 -5.30
N ASP A 84 -8.90 10.11 -4.36
CA ASP A 84 -10.36 9.99 -4.41
C ASP A 84 -10.92 9.91 -2.98
N LEU A 85 -12.13 10.43 -2.80
CA LEU A 85 -12.86 10.42 -1.53
C LEU A 85 -14.35 10.30 -1.81
N SER A 86 -14.98 9.32 -1.18
CA SER A 86 -16.44 9.16 -1.16
C SER A 86 -16.92 9.02 0.27
N GLN A 87 -17.92 9.81 0.63
CA GLN A 87 -18.53 9.77 1.95
C GLN A 87 -20.05 9.66 1.84
N LYS A 88 -20.66 8.97 2.80
CA LYS A 88 -22.10 8.80 2.88
C LYS A 88 -22.56 8.80 4.33
N ILE A 89 -23.73 9.37 4.55
CA ILE A 89 -24.49 9.25 5.79
C ILE A 89 -25.55 8.15 5.61
N LEU A 90 -25.55 7.17 6.51
CA LEU A 90 -26.47 6.04 6.56
C LEU A 90 -27.20 6.04 7.91
N GLY A 91 -28.35 6.70 7.97
CA GLY A 91 -29.01 7.00 9.24
C GLY A 91 -28.13 7.91 10.09
N ASP A 92 -27.82 7.49 11.31
CA ASP A 92 -26.93 8.22 12.22
C ASP A 92 -25.45 7.89 12.03
N PHE A 93 -25.12 6.98 11.09
CA PHE A 93 -23.75 6.57 10.82
C PHE A 93 -23.15 7.39 9.69
N PHE A 94 -21.88 7.76 9.83
CA PHE A 94 -21.06 8.16 8.69
C PHE A 94 -20.28 6.95 8.18
N THR A 95 -20.01 6.94 6.88
CA THR A 95 -19.07 6.04 6.22
C THR A 95 -18.25 6.85 5.22
N MET A 96 -16.95 6.61 5.15
CA MET A 96 -16.08 7.29 4.20
C MET A 96 -15.00 6.33 3.71
N ILE A 97 -14.82 6.28 2.40
CA ILE A 97 -13.76 5.55 1.71
C ILE A 97 -12.88 6.57 1.00
N MET A 98 -11.56 6.38 1.05
CA MET A 98 -10.58 7.23 0.39
C MET A 98 -9.55 6.36 -0.33
N VAL A 99 -9.13 6.79 -1.51
CA VAL A 99 -7.92 6.30 -2.19
C VAL A 99 -6.83 7.34 -1.94
N VAL A 100 -5.75 6.91 -1.29
CA VAL A 100 -4.68 7.79 -0.84
C VAL A 100 -3.36 7.26 -1.37
N ASP A 101 -2.58 8.12 -2.01
CA ASP A 101 -1.19 7.84 -2.38
C ASP A 101 -0.25 8.33 -1.27
N ILE A 102 0.50 7.39 -0.71
CA ILE A 102 1.45 7.60 0.38
C ILE A 102 2.91 7.63 -0.12
N SER A 103 3.15 7.59 -1.42
CA SER A 103 4.51 7.54 -2.00
C SER A 103 5.35 8.79 -1.70
N ALA A 104 4.71 9.95 -1.52
CA ALA A 104 5.36 11.20 -1.16
C ALA A 104 5.56 11.37 0.37
N SER A 105 4.96 10.49 1.18
CA SER A 105 5.09 10.49 2.63
C SER A 105 6.49 10.03 3.05
N GLN A 106 7.02 10.62 4.13
CA GLN A 106 8.22 10.09 4.80
C GLN A 106 7.91 8.93 5.74
N LYS A 107 6.61 8.69 6.00
CA LYS A 107 6.09 7.63 6.86
C LYS A 107 5.69 6.43 6.01
N ASP A 108 6.03 5.23 6.48
CA ASP A 108 5.55 3.99 5.88
C ASP A 108 4.07 3.72 6.22
N LEU A 109 3.49 2.69 5.62
CA LEU A 109 2.09 2.33 5.84
C LEU A 109 1.79 2.06 7.33
N LYS A 110 2.70 1.41 8.04
CA LYS A 110 2.49 1.04 9.44
C LYS A 110 2.43 2.29 10.31
N GLU A 111 3.34 3.23 10.09
CA GLU A 111 3.34 4.53 10.78
C GLU A 111 2.06 5.33 10.50
N ILE A 112 1.61 5.38 9.23
CA ILE A 112 0.34 6.04 8.87
C ILE A 112 -0.83 5.33 9.55
N GLN A 113 -0.84 4.00 9.59
CA GLN A 113 -1.88 3.22 10.26
C GLN A 113 -1.93 3.49 11.77
N GLU A 114 -0.78 3.60 12.43
CA GLU A 114 -0.68 3.97 13.85
C GLU A 114 -1.24 5.39 14.11
N GLU A 115 -0.99 6.34 13.22
CA GLU A 115 -1.58 7.68 13.30
C GLU A 115 -3.08 7.68 13.07
N MET A 116 -3.56 6.95 12.06
CA MET A 116 -4.99 6.79 11.81
C MET A 116 -5.70 6.12 13.00
N ASN A 117 -5.06 5.18 13.69
CA ASN A 117 -5.64 4.57 14.89
C ASN A 117 -5.82 5.60 16.03
N LYS A 118 -4.84 6.48 16.25
CA LYS A 118 -4.96 7.58 17.24
C LYS A 118 -6.10 8.53 16.88
N ILE A 119 -6.22 8.88 15.60
CA ILE A 119 -7.33 9.72 15.09
C ILE A 119 -8.67 9.00 15.25
N ALA A 120 -8.73 7.70 14.97
CA ALA A 120 -9.94 6.90 15.12
C ALA A 120 -10.42 6.86 16.57
N GLU A 121 -9.51 6.70 17.53
CA GLU A 121 -9.82 6.73 18.97
C GLU A 121 -10.33 8.12 19.40
N LEU A 122 -9.63 9.19 19.01
CA LEU A 122 -10.02 10.55 19.33
C LEU A 122 -11.42 10.90 18.81
N LEU A 123 -11.72 10.48 17.59
CA LEU A 123 -13.00 10.72 16.93
C LEU A 123 -14.05 9.66 17.28
N LYS A 124 -13.73 8.61 18.03
CA LYS A 124 -14.64 7.49 18.36
C LYS A 124 -15.24 6.81 17.12
N ILE A 125 -14.42 6.64 16.09
CA ILE A 125 -14.77 5.98 14.82
C ILE A 125 -13.88 4.75 14.62
N LYS A 126 -14.14 3.98 13.56
CA LYS A 126 -13.23 2.95 13.08
C LYS A 126 -12.57 3.43 11.80
N ILE A 127 -11.29 3.13 11.64
CA ILE A 127 -10.53 3.36 10.41
C ILE A 127 -9.76 2.07 10.09
N TYR A 128 -9.82 1.66 8.84
CA TYR A 128 -9.06 0.56 8.26
C TYR A 128 -8.24 1.11 7.11
N LEU A 129 -6.99 0.68 7.02
CA LEU A 129 -6.06 1.08 5.96
C LEU A 129 -5.46 -0.18 5.35
N GLN A 130 -5.52 -0.29 4.03
CA GLN A 130 -5.05 -1.47 3.30
C GLN A 130 -4.38 -1.05 2.00
N HIS A 131 -3.36 -1.77 1.55
CA HIS A 131 -2.83 -1.59 0.20
C HIS A 131 -3.94 -1.80 -0.84
N GLU A 132 -4.01 -0.92 -1.83
CA GLU A 132 -4.96 -1.06 -2.95
C GLU A 132 -4.76 -2.40 -3.67
N ASP A 133 -3.53 -2.91 -3.70
CA ASP A 133 -3.19 -4.15 -4.39
C ASP A 133 -3.96 -5.35 -3.85
N VAL A 134 -4.28 -5.39 -2.55
CA VAL A 134 -5.14 -6.42 -1.95
C VAL A 134 -6.47 -6.51 -2.69
N PHE A 135 -7.07 -5.37 -3.05
CA PHE A 135 -8.33 -5.33 -3.78
C PHE A 135 -8.16 -5.66 -5.27
N ARG A 136 -7.03 -5.27 -5.87
CA ARG A 136 -6.71 -5.65 -7.26
C ARG A 136 -6.55 -7.16 -7.42
N TYR A 137 -6.03 -7.86 -6.41
CA TYR A 137 -5.95 -9.32 -6.42
C TYR A 137 -7.32 -10.00 -6.29
N MET A 138 -8.27 -9.42 -5.55
CA MET A 138 -9.62 -9.99 -5.41
C MET A 138 -10.43 -10.00 -6.72
N HIS A 139 -10.13 -9.08 -7.65
CA HIS A 139 -10.81 -8.96 -8.95
C HIS A 139 -10.11 -9.70 -10.10
N ARG A 140 -9.01 -10.44 -9.82
CA ARG A 140 -8.41 -11.39 -10.78
C ARG A 140 -9.04 -12.76 -10.60
N ILE A 141 -10.23 -12.97 -11.14
CA ILE A 141 -10.82 -14.29 -11.42
C ILE A 141 -11.12 -14.35 -12.91
#